data_AF-A0A2D4NWX3-F1
#
_entry.id   AF-A0A2D4NWX3-F1
#
_cell.length_a   1.000
_cell.length_b   1.000
_cell.length_c   1.000
_cell.angle_alpha   90.00
_cell.angle_beta   90.00
_cell.angle_gamma   90.00
#
_symmetry.space_group_name_H-M   'P 1'
#
loop_
_entity.id
_entity.type
_entity.pdbx_description
1 polymer ?
#
loop_
_entity_poly.entity_id
_entity_poly.type
_entity_poly.pdbx_seq_one_letter_code
_entity_poly.pdbx_strand_id
1 'polypeptide(L)'
;ETITVILVENSEQEGKERILAQLPLSSICTEENQGMEFNWNSGQRLDMQRDGIPTCTVTAETQWRMLENMKASYITVNGIRKVSCVLSSNLRHIRVFEMDEDDGEAEEEEEEEATQAVSLPQEELNQSTDMAEGD
;
A
#
# COMPACT_ATOMS: atom_id res chain seq x y z
N GLU A 1 1.96 20.29 2.36
CA GLU A 1 2.92 19.46 1.60
C GLU A 1 3.31 18.26 2.45
N THR A 2 3.47 17.08 1.85
CA THR A 2 3.74 15.82 2.56
C THR A 2 4.86 15.04 1.87
N ILE A 3 5.61 14.26 2.64
CA ILE A 3 6.55 13.25 2.14
C ILE A 3 5.98 11.88 2.46
N THR A 4 6.00 10.97 1.49
CA THR A 4 5.65 9.56 1.73
C THR A 4 6.91 8.74 1.95
N VAL A 5 6.92 7.92 3.00
CA VAL A 5 8.06 7.08 3.40
C VAL A 5 7.62 5.63 3.63
N ILE A 6 8.54 4.69 3.39
CA ILE A 6 8.43 3.31 3.87
C ILE A 6 9.34 3.18 5.08
N LEU A 7 8.77 2.84 6.24
CA LEU A 7 9.51 2.57 7.46
C LEU A 7 9.65 1.08 7.68
N VAL A 8 10.75 0.70 8.32
CA VAL A 8 11.07 -0.67 8.69
C VAL A 8 11.03 -0.74 10.20
N GLU A 9 10.13 -1.56 10.74
CA GLU A 9 10.15 -1.81 12.18
C GLU A 9 11.44 -2.56 12.57
N ASN A 10 12.05 -2.12 13.67
CA ASN A 10 13.24 -2.75 14.24
C ASN A 10 12.83 -3.85 15.24
N SER A 11 12.15 -4.89 14.74
CA SER A 11 11.83 -6.09 15.50
C SER A 11 12.68 -7.27 14.98
N GLU A 12 13.24 -8.07 15.89
CA GLU A 12 14.03 -9.27 15.53
C GLU A 12 13.15 -10.42 14.98
N GLN A 13 11.84 -10.19 14.82
CA GLN A 13 10.91 -11.19 14.31
C GLN A 13 10.96 -11.32 12.78
N GLU A 14 10.85 -12.58 12.35
CA GLU A 14 10.82 -12.96 10.95
C GLU A 14 9.47 -12.54 10.34
N GLY A 15 9.44 -11.31 9.84
CA GLY A 15 8.21 -10.68 9.35
C GLY A 15 8.33 -9.19 9.05
N LYS A 16 9.46 -8.54 9.41
CA LYS A 16 9.79 -7.11 9.20
C LYS A 16 8.64 -6.29 8.65
N GLU A 17 7.70 -5.98 9.53
CA GLU A 17 6.53 -5.20 9.16
C GLU A 17 7.01 -3.88 8.55
N ARG A 18 6.37 -3.54 7.43
CA ARG A 18 6.68 -2.36 6.63
C ARG A 18 5.53 -1.39 6.83
N ILE A 19 5.84 -0.15 7.17
CA ILE A 19 4.83 0.88 7.35
C ILE A 19 4.92 1.83 6.17
N LEU A 20 3.79 2.08 5.51
CA LEU A 20 3.64 3.19 4.57
C LEU A 20 3.10 4.38 5.35
N ALA A 21 3.83 5.49 5.39
CA ALA A 21 3.41 6.69 6.13
C ALA A 21 3.54 7.96 5.29
N GLN A 22 2.62 8.89 5.48
CA GLN A 22 2.70 10.27 5.01
C GLN A 22 3.08 11.19 6.16
N LEU A 23 4.17 11.93 5.97
CA LEU A 23 4.69 12.88 6.95
C LEU A 23 4.45 14.31 6.43
N PRO A 24 3.64 15.13 7.13
CA PRO A 24 3.45 16.52 6.75
C PRO A 24 4.72 17.33 7.01
N LEU A 25 5.16 18.08 5.99
CA LEU A 25 6.35 18.94 6.09
C LEU A 25 6.16 20.03 7.15
N SER A 26 4.92 20.45 7.42
CA SER A 26 4.60 21.40 8.48
C SER A 26 4.97 20.90 9.88
N SER A 27 5.01 19.58 10.10
CA SER A 27 5.45 19.00 11.38
C SER A 27 6.98 18.91 11.49
N ILE A 28 7.71 19.03 10.37
CA ILE A 28 9.17 19.01 10.32
C ILE A 28 9.72 20.44 10.36
N CYS A 29 9.14 21.32 9.55
CA CYS A 29 9.56 22.71 9.39
C CYS A 29 8.79 23.65 10.35
N THR A 30 8.81 23.33 11.64
CA THR A 30 8.19 24.16 12.69
C THR A 30 9.05 25.36 13.04
N GLU A 31 8.47 26.38 13.67
CA GLU A 31 9.22 27.53 14.19
C GLU A 31 10.28 27.12 15.22
N GLU A 32 9.98 26.11 16.04
CA GLU A 32 10.93 25.51 16.99
C GLU A 32 12.17 24.92 16.29
N ASN A 33 11.98 24.33 15.11
CA ASN A 33 13.05 23.72 14.33
C ASN A 33 13.82 24.72 13.44
N GLN A 34 13.43 26.00 13.37
CA GLN A 34 14.12 27.00 12.53
C GLN A 34 15.58 27.25 12.99
N GLY A 35 15.92 26.94 14.24
CA GLY A 35 17.29 27.02 14.77
C GLY A 35 18.16 25.79 14.50
N MET A 36 17.63 24.77 13.82
CA MET A 36 18.36 23.54 13.48
C MET A 36 19.30 23.77 12.28
N GLU A 37 20.38 24.51 12.50
CA GLU A 37 21.41 24.74 11.47
C GLU A 37 22.44 23.61 11.47
N PHE A 38 22.78 23.12 10.27
CA PHE A 38 23.88 22.18 10.09
C PHE A 38 25.14 22.91 9.59
N ASN A 39 26.20 22.93 10.40
CA ASN A 39 27.50 23.44 9.99
C ASN A 39 28.21 22.39 9.11
N TRP A 40 27.78 22.30 7.86
CA TRP A 40 28.26 21.31 6.91
C TRP A 40 29.72 21.60 6.48
N ASN A 41 30.63 20.66 6.74
CA ASN A 41 31.96 20.67 6.12
C ASN A 41 31.94 19.92 4.78
N SER A 42 31.96 20.66 3.66
CA SER A 42 31.95 20.08 2.30
C SER A 42 33.24 19.38 1.89
N GLY A 43 34.31 19.51 2.66
CA GLY A 43 35.53 18.73 2.49
C GLY A 43 35.45 17.30 3.04
N GLN A 44 34.38 16.94 3.75
CA GLN A 44 34.19 15.63 4.35
C GLN A 44 32.86 15.01 3.92
N ARG A 45 32.77 13.68 3.97
CA ARG A 45 31.51 12.98 3.70
C ARG A 45 30.50 13.24 4.82
N LEU A 46 29.21 13.24 4.48
CA LEU A 46 28.12 13.48 5.43
C LEU A 46 28.07 12.44 6.56
N ASP A 47 28.28 11.17 6.20
CA ASP A 47 28.22 10.05 7.16
C ASP A 47 29.31 10.13 8.23
N MET A 48 30.40 10.85 7.98
CA MET A 48 31.46 11.11 8.95
C MET A 48 31.12 12.24 9.94
N GLN A 49 30.07 13.02 9.67
CA GLN A 49 29.65 14.19 10.44
C GLN A 49 28.30 13.97 11.14
N ARG A 50 27.86 12.72 11.27
CA ARG A 50 26.53 12.33 11.76
C ARG A 50 26.14 12.96 13.10
N ASP A 51 27.09 13.10 14.01
CA ASP A 51 26.84 13.59 15.38
C ASP A 51 26.51 15.10 15.39
N GLY A 52 26.84 15.82 14.31
CA GLY A 52 26.52 17.24 14.14
C GLY A 52 25.23 17.48 13.35
N ILE A 53 24.57 16.44 12.81
CA ILE A 53 23.35 16.60 12.01
C ILE A 53 22.17 16.87 12.95
N PRO A 54 21.50 18.04 12.85
CA PRO A 54 20.31 18.32 13.63
C PRO A 54 19.21 17.30 13.33
N THR A 55 18.57 16.80 14.37
CA THR A 55 17.52 15.79 14.26
C THR A 55 16.29 16.25 15.05
N CYS A 56 15.11 16.09 14.47
CA CYS A 56 13.84 16.27 15.17
C CYS A 56 13.05 14.95 15.16
N THR A 57 12.25 14.75 16.19
CA THR A 57 11.32 13.63 16.27
C THR A 57 9.98 14.05 15.68
N VAL A 58 9.42 13.22 14.80
CA VAL A 58 8.13 13.46 14.15
C VAL A 58 7.22 12.29 14.44
N THR A 59 5.98 12.57 14.83
CA THR A 59 4.96 11.54 15.07
C THR A 59 4.03 11.45 13.87
N ALA A 60 3.82 10.25 13.35
CA ALA A 60 2.81 9.97 12.33
C ALA A 60 1.51 9.54 13.02
N GLU A 61 0.54 10.45 13.12
CA GLU A 61 -0.69 10.19 13.91
C GLU A 61 -1.76 9.48 13.08
N THR A 62 -2.08 9.98 11.88
CA THR A 62 -3.32 9.60 11.17
C THR A 62 -3.14 9.08 9.75
N GLN A 63 -1.98 9.26 9.13
CA GLN A 63 -1.77 8.93 7.71
C GLN A 63 -0.68 7.89 7.55
N TRP A 64 -0.92 6.70 8.08
CA TRP A 64 -0.04 5.56 7.91
C TRP A 64 -0.83 4.26 7.87
N ARG A 65 -0.27 3.24 7.22
CA ARG A 65 -0.82 1.89 7.20
C ARG A 65 0.27 0.84 7.30
N MET A 66 -0.08 -0.31 7.87
CA MET A 66 0.77 -1.49 7.86
C MET A 66 0.70 -2.17 6.49
N LEU A 67 1.85 -2.57 5.94
CA LEU A 67 1.94 -3.29 4.67
C LEU A 67 2.05 -4.79 4.96
N GLU A 68 0.92 -5.39 5.32
CA GLU A 68 0.85 -6.81 5.67
C GLU A 68 1.24 -7.70 4.49
N ASN A 69 1.99 -8.77 4.80
CA ASN A 69 2.48 -9.73 3.82
C ASN A 69 3.28 -9.12 2.66
N MET A 70 3.86 -7.92 2.86
CA MET A 70 4.61 -7.21 1.83
C MET A 70 6.02 -6.83 2.30
N LYS A 71 7.03 -7.38 1.64
CA LYS A 71 8.43 -6.98 1.78
C LYS A 71 8.71 -5.70 0.98
N ALA A 72 8.04 -4.60 1.32
CA ALA A 72 8.15 -3.32 0.64
C ALA A 72 9.56 -2.73 0.72
N SER A 73 10.02 -2.09 -0.36
CA SER A 73 11.38 -1.53 -0.46
C SER A 73 11.45 -0.23 -1.25
N TYR A 74 10.59 -0.05 -2.24
CA TYR A 74 10.59 1.13 -3.09
C TYR A 74 9.19 1.70 -3.17
N ILE A 75 9.11 3.02 -3.34
CA ILE A 75 7.85 3.74 -3.50
C ILE A 75 7.97 4.75 -4.62
N THR A 76 6.87 4.91 -5.35
CA THR A 76 6.64 6.06 -6.22
C THR A 76 5.29 6.68 -5.88
N VAL A 77 5.17 7.99 -6.05
CA VAL A 77 3.96 8.74 -5.66
C VAL A 77 3.52 9.66 -6.79
N ASN A 78 2.23 9.93 -6.85
CA ASN A 78 1.62 10.96 -7.66
C ASN A 78 0.74 11.84 -6.78
N GLY A 79 1.27 12.99 -6.36
CA GLY A 79 0.55 13.91 -5.49
C GLY A 79 -0.66 14.59 -6.12
N ILE A 80 -0.71 14.71 -7.46
CA ILE A 80 -1.84 15.32 -8.18
C ILE A 80 -3.01 14.33 -8.26
N ARG A 81 -2.70 13.06 -8.54
CA ARG A 81 -3.70 12.00 -8.64
C ARG A 81 -4.02 11.33 -7.31
N LYS A 82 -3.27 11.65 -6.24
CA LYS A 82 -3.43 11.07 -4.91
C LYS A 82 -3.28 9.55 -4.91
N VAL A 83 -2.24 9.07 -5.58
CA VAL A 83 -1.92 7.64 -5.68
C VAL A 83 -0.47 7.39 -5.32
N SER A 84 -0.19 6.27 -4.66
CA SER A 84 1.15 5.73 -4.49
C SER A 84 1.25 4.30 -4.98
N CYS A 85 2.45 3.90 -5.38
CA CYS A 85 2.76 2.56 -5.83
C CYS A 85 3.99 2.08 -5.07
N VAL A 86 3.83 0.94 -4.40
CA VAL A 86 4.84 0.31 -3.57
C VAL A 86 5.33 -0.94 -4.27
N LEU A 87 6.65 -1.09 -4.36
CA LEU A 87 7.31 -2.24 -4.96
C LEU A 87 8.08 -3.02 -3.89
N SER A 88 7.92 -4.34 -3.93
CA SER A 88 8.64 -5.27 -3.06
C SER A 88 10.14 -5.35 -3.37
N SER A 89 10.93 -5.81 -2.40
CA SER A 89 12.38 -6.04 -2.57
C SER A 89 12.73 -7.05 -3.67
N ASN A 90 11.81 -7.96 -4.04
CA ASN A 90 12.04 -8.93 -5.11
C ASN A 90 11.69 -8.39 -6.51
N LEU A 91 11.27 -7.12 -6.61
CA LEU A 91 10.93 -6.42 -7.84
C LEU A 91 9.78 -7.05 -8.65
N ARG A 92 8.93 -7.88 -8.02
CA ARG A 92 7.85 -8.61 -8.70
C ARG A 92 6.46 -8.37 -8.14
N HIS A 93 6.35 -7.85 -6.92
CA HIS A 93 5.07 -7.60 -6.27
C HIS A 93 4.89 -6.10 -6.11
N ILE A 94 3.84 -5.59 -6.76
CA ILE A 94 3.46 -4.18 -6.76
C ILE A 94 2.10 -4.08 -6.07
N ARG A 95 1.94 -3.11 -5.18
CA ARG A 95 0.63 -2.67 -4.67
C ARG A 95 0.45 -1.19 -4.94
N VAL A 96 -0.76 -0.80 -5.32
CA VAL A 96 -1.13 0.59 -5.58
C VAL A 96 -2.11 1.00 -4.49
N PHE A 97 -1.90 2.17 -3.91
CA PHE A 97 -2.74 2.72 -2.84
C PHE A 97 -3.24 4.09 -3.25
N GLU A 98 -4.52 4.35 -3.03
CA GLU A 98 -5.04 5.70 -2.99
C GLU A 98 -4.56 6.40 -1.71
N MET A 99 -4.32 7.70 -1.80
CA MET A 99 -3.66 8.51 -0.77
C MET A 99 -4.62 9.50 -0.11
N ASP A 100 -5.92 9.38 -0.38
CA ASP A 100 -6.95 10.22 0.20
C ASP A 100 -7.33 9.72 1.61
N GLU A 101 -7.95 10.59 2.40
CA GLU A 101 -8.14 10.43 3.85
C GLU A 101 -9.11 9.30 4.24
N ASP A 102 -9.78 8.67 3.28
CA ASP A 102 -10.86 7.71 3.50
C ASP A 102 -10.45 6.31 3.04
N ASP A 103 -9.58 5.69 3.81
CA ASP A 103 -9.33 4.27 3.72
C ASP A 103 -10.19 3.56 4.77
N GLY A 104 -11.50 3.71 4.63
CA GLY A 104 -12.44 2.76 5.19
C GLY A 104 -12.24 1.46 4.43
N GLU A 105 -11.33 0.62 4.92
CA GLU A 105 -11.13 -0.77 4.50
C GLU A 105 -12.51 -1.41 4.29
N ALA A 106 -12.96 -1.47 3.04
CA ALA A 106 -13.94 -2.45 2.65
C ALA A 106 -13.14 -3.74 2.61
N GLU A 107 -13.17 -4.49 3.70
CA GLU A 107 -12.73 -5.88 3.71
C GLU A 107 -13.39 -6.52 2.48
N GLU A 108 -12.59 -6.83 1.46
CA GLU A 108 -13.01 -7.71 0.38
C GLU A 108 -13.24 -9.05 1.07
N GLU A 109 -14.48 -9.32 1.50
CA GLU A 109 -14.92 -10.66 1.87
C GLU A 109 -14.49 -11.55 0.70
N GLU A 110 -13.59 -12.50 0.98
CA GLU A 110 -13.27 -13.57 0.04
C GLU A 110 -14.61 -14.22 -0.33
N GLU A 111 -15.15 -13.90 -1.51
CA GLU A 111 -16.21 -14.69 -2.11
C GLU A 111 -15.61 -16.09 -2.30
N GLU A 112 -15.83 -16.95 -1.31
CA GLU A 112 -15.68 -18.39 -1.47
C GLU A 112 -16.52 -18.75 -2.69
N GLU A 113 -15.84 -19.03 -3.81
CA GLU A 113 -16.44 -19.64 -4.99
C GLU A 113 -17.08 -20.96 -4.54
N ALA A 114 -18.33 -20.89 -4.12
CA ALA A 114 -19.22 -22.03 -4.08
C ALA A 114 -19.36 -22.46 -5.53
N THR A 115 -18.54 -23.45 -5.93
CA THR A 115 -18.68 -24.17 -7.20
C THR A 115 -20.08 -24.79 -7.24
N GLN A 116 -21.06 -24.00 -7.69
CA GLN A 116 -22.36 -24.50 -8.09
C GLN A 116 -22.09 -25.40 -9.29
N ALA A 117 -22.24 -26.70 -9.06
CA ALA A 117 -22.29 -27.69 -10.13
C ALA A 117 -23.47 -27.33 -11.05
N VAL A 118 -23.18 -26.59 -12.12
CA VAL A 118 -24.09 -26.36 -13.23
C VAL A 118 -24.38 -27.71 -13.86
N SER A 119 -25.55 -28.24 -13.54
CA SER A 119 -26.11 -29.39 -14.23
C SER A 119 -26.58 -28.91 -15.59
N LEU A 120 -25.81 -29.22 -16.64
CA LEU A 120 -26.16 -28.97 -18.03
C LEU A 120 -27.47 -29.72 -18.38
N PRO A 121 -28.53 -29.06 -18.89
CA PRO A 121 -29.64 -29.75 -19.53
C PRO A 121 -29.19 -30.20 -20.93
N GLN A 122 -29.22 -31.51 -21.20
CA GLN A 122 -29.04 -32.03 -22.55
C GLN A 122 -30.19 -31.55 -23.44
N GLU A 123 -29.83 -30.86 -24.53
CA GLU A 123 -30.70 -30.66 -25.68
C GLU A 123 -31.03 -32.01 -26.33
N GLU A 124 -32.30 -32.41 -26.33
CA GLU A 124 -32.85 -33.27 -27.38
C GLU A 124 -34.01 -32.53 -28.04
N LEU A 125 -33.66 -31.78 -29.08
CA LEU A 125 -34.60 -31.21 -30.03
C LEU A 125 -34.80 -32.22 -31.16
N ASN A 126 -35.97 -32.88 -31.21
CA ASN A 126 -36.54 -33.37 -32.46
C ASN A 126 -38.07 -33.24 -32.41
N GLN A 127 -38.57 -32.25 -33.16
CA GLN A 127 -39.96 -32.08 -33.58
C GLN A 127 -40.39 -33.32 -34.41
N SER A 128 -41.62 -33.81 -34.44
CA SER A 128 -42.86 -33.10 -34.79
C SER A 128 -44.10 -33.96 -34.50
N THR A 129 -45.18 -33.27 -34.18
CA THR A 129 -46.62 -33.61 -34.16
C THR A 129 -47.11 -34.70 -35.14
N ASP A 130 -48.00 -35.61 -34.71
CA ASP A 130 -49.46 -35.45 -34.84
C ASP A 130 -50.24 -36.55 -34.08
N MET A 131 -51.41 -36.22 -33.54
CA MET A 131 -52.35 -37.15 -32.89
C MET A 131 -53.29 -37.77 -33.92
N ALA A 132 -53.66 -39.05 -33.75
CA ALA A 132 -55.03 -39.51 -34.04
C ALA A 132 -55.33 -40.87 -33.39
N GLU A 133 -56.56 -40.96 -32.89
CA GLU A 133 -57.21 -42.00 -32.10
C GLU A 133 -57.47 -43.33 -32.84
N GLY A 134 -57.71 -44.40 -32.07
CA GLY A 134 -58.93 -45.21 -32.28
C GLY A 134 -58.77 -46.69 -32.63
N ASP A 135 -59.41 -47.50 -31.77
CA ASP A 135 -59.89 -48.90 -31.90
C ASP A 135 -58.89 -50.06 -31.67
#